data_AF-A0A7W4BQB7-F1
#
_entry.id   AF-A0A7W4BQB7-F1
#
_cell.length_a   1.000
_cell.length_b   1.000
_cell.length_c   1.000
_cell.angle_alpha   90.00
_cell.angle_beta   90.00
_cell.angle_gamma   90.00
#
_symmetry.space_group_name_H-M   'P 1'
#
loop_
_entity.id
_entity.type
_entity.pdbx_description
1 polymer ?
#
loop_
_entity_poly.entity_id
_entity_poly.type
_entity_poly.pdbx_seq_one_letter_code
_entity_poly.pdbx_strand_id
1 'polypeptide(L)' 'MNVAAKLAAFINQRNCEPFKWGKNDCCLFVADWVLFATGSDVAADFRGKYRTETGAFKQLFKRGLNDVQSVFKER' A
#
# COMPACT_ATOMS: atom_id res chain seq x y z
N MET A 1 -9.12 14.48 16.01
CA MET A 1 -9.44 13.04 15.93
C MET A 1 -8.27 12.25 16.49
N ASN A 2 -8.48 11.31 17.41
CA ASN A 2 -7.42 10.42 17.91
C ASN A 2 -7.09 9.32 16.87
N VAL A 3 -6.05 8.51 17.12
CA VAL A 3 -5.60 7.47 16.17
C VAL A 3 -6.69 6.42 15.89
N ALA A 4 -7.41 5.97 16.93
CA ALA A 4 -8.47 4.98 16.78
C ALA A 4 -9.61 5.49 15.87
N ALA A 5 -10.03 6.74 16.05
CA ALA A 5 -11.06 7.34 15.22
C ALA A 5 -10.57 7.58 13.78
N LYS A 6 -9.29 7.97 13.58
CA LYS A 6 -8.68 8.06 12.24
C LYS A 6 -8.72 6.71 11.52
N LEU A 7 -8.34 5.64 12.21
CA LEU A 7 -8.32 4.30 11.65
C LEU A 7 -9.72 3.81 11.30
N ALA A 8 -10.70 4.03 12.19
CA ALA A 8 -12.09 3.67 11.92
C ALA A 8 -12.64 4.38 10.67
N ALA A 9 -12.38 5.70 10.54
CA ALA A 9 -12.77 6.46 9.35
C ALA A 9 -12.12 5.91 8.07
N PHE A 10 -10.82 5.61 8.11
CA PHE A 10 -10.09 5.03 6.98
C PHE A 10 -10.63 3.66 6.56
N ILE A 11 -10.83 2.75 7.52
CA ILE A 11 -11.36 1.40 7.24
C ILE A 11 -12.76 1.50 6.64
N ASN A 12 -13.63 2.35 7.19
CA ASN A 12 -14.99 2.54 6.66
C ASN A 12 -14.98 3.05 5.21
N GLN A 13 -14.08 3.98 4.89
CA GLN A 13 -13.92 4.47 3.51
C GLN A 13 -13.45 3.34 2.58
N ARG A 14 -12.41 2.59 2.96
CA ARG A 14 -11.81 1.55 2.11
C ARG A 14 -12.64 0.28 1.98
N ASN A 15 -13.48 -0.03 2.96
CA ASN A 15 -14.41 -1.16 2.89
C ASN A 15 -15.45 -1.00 1.77
N CYS A 16 -15.73 0.23 1.35
CA CYS A 16 -16.60 0.52 0.21
C CYS A 16 -15.88 0.43 -1.15
N GLU A 17 -14.57 0.21 -1.17
CA GLU A 17 -13.77 0.09 -2.39
C GLU A 17 -13.45 -1.39 -2.69
N PRO A 18 -13.65 -1.87 -3.93
CA PRO A 18 -13.30 -3.24 -4.27
C PRO A 18 -11.78 -3.45 -4.24
N PHE A 19 -11.36 -4.69 -4.01
CA PHE A 19 -9.96 -5.06 -4.17
C PHE A 19 -9.51 -4.81 -5.61
N LYS A 20 -8.38 -4.11 -5.78
CA LYS A 20 -7.82 -3.80 -7.10
C LYS A 20 -6.32 -3.57 -7.02
N TRP A 21 -5.56 -4.42 -7.71
CA TRP A 21 -4.12 -4.26 -7.89
C TRP A 21 -3.76 -2.86 -8.40
N GLY A 22 -2.83 -2.21 -7.69
CA GLY A 22 -2.34 -0.88 -8.00
C GLY A 22 -3.24 0.25 -7.51
N LYS A 23 -4.30 -0.06 -6.73
CA LYS A 23 -5.21 0.93 -6.13
C LYS A 23 -5.65 0.59 -4.69
N ASN A 24 -6.30 -0.55 -4.50
CA ASN A 24 -6.78 -1.05 -3.21
C ASN A 24 -6.40 -2.54 -3.10
N ASP A 25 -5.09 -2.78 -3.03
CA ASP A 25 -4.51 -4.08 -2.74
C ASP A 25 -3.89 -4.07 -1.34
N CYS A 26 -3.42 -5.23 -0.86
CA CYS A 26 -2.91 -5.36 0.50
C CYS A 26 -1.78 -4.36 0.83
N CYS A 27 -0.88 -4.08 -0.13
CA CYS A 27 0.26 -3.21 0.11
C CYS A 27 -0.14 -1.73 0.05
N LEU A 28 -0.92 -1.33 -0.96
CA LEU A 28 -1.36 0.05 -1.10
C LEU A 28 -2.43 0.44 -0.09
N PHE A 29 -3.25 -0.49 0.40
CA PHE A 29 -4.16 -0.25 1.51
C PHE A 29 -3.39 0.18 2.77
N VAL A 30 -2.34 -0.56 3.14
CA VAL A 30 -1.52 -0.23 4.31
C VAL A 30 -0.74 1.07 4.07
N ALA A 31 -0.19 1.26 2.86
CA ALA A 31 0.50 2.51 2.52
C ALA A 31 -0.43 3.73 2.55
N ASP A 32 -1.68 3.57 2.10
CA ASP A 32 -2.71 4.61 2.17
C ASP A 32 -3.08 4.95 3.61
N TRP A 33 -3.10 3.95 4.52
CA TRP A 33 -3.26 4.21 5.94
C TRP A 33 -2.10 5.04 6.50
N VAL A 34 -0.85 4.68 6.17
CA VAL A 34 0.34 5.43 6.59
C VAL A 34 0.28 6.88 6.08
N LEU A 35 -0.05 7.05 4.79
CA LEU A 35 -0.24 8.37 4.18
C LEU A 35 -1.36 9.17 4.87
N PHE A 36 -2.52 8.55 5.14
CA PHE A 36 -3.64 9.20 5.82
C PHE A 36 -3.29 9.60 7.27
N ALA A 37 -2.58 8.73 7.98
CA ALA A 37 -2.24 8.95 9.39
C ALA A 37 -1.13 9.99 9.58
N THR A 38 -0.13 10.00 8.68
CA THR A 38 1.14 10.71 8.87
C THR A 38 1.45 11.77 7.80
N GLY A 39 0.80 11.72 6.64
CA GLY A 39 1.12 12.55 5.48
C GLY A 39 2.29 12.03 4.63
N SER A 40 2.97 10.93 5.04
CA SER A 40 4.10 10.37 4.30
C SER A 40 3.69 9.23 3.38
N ASP A 41 3.93 9.36 2.08
CA ASP A 41 3.64 8.31 1.10
C ASP A 41 4.82 7.35 0.92
N VAL A 42 4.81 6.26 1.68
CA VAL A 42 5.86 5.22 1.61
C VAL A 42 5.79 4.36 0.34
N ALA A 43 4.72 4.48 -0.45
CA ALA A 43 4.50 3.69 -1.67
C ALA A 43 4.54 4.53 -2.95
N ALA A 44 5.03 5.77 -2.91
CA ALA A 44 5.07 6.67 -4.06
C ALA A 44 5.69 6.02 -5.32
N ASP A 45 6.78 5.26 -5.14
CA ASP A 45 7.49 4.57 -6.22
C ASP A 45 6.72 3.38 -6.82
N PHE A 46 5.69 2.89 -6.13
CA PHE A 46 4.85 1.77 -6.55
C PHE A 46 3.54 2.24 -7.20
N ARG A 47 3.03 3.41 -6.81
CA ARG A 47 1.74 3.93 -7.32
C ARG A 47 1.76 4.12 -8.83
N GLY A 48 0.70 3.62 -9.48
CA GLY A 48 0.54 3.73 -10.93
C GLY A 48 1.50 2.87 -11.77
N LYS A 49 2.37 2.05 -11.15
CA LYS A 49 3.36 1.24 -11.87
C LYS A 49 2.92 -0.19 -12.17
N TYR A 50 1.77 -0.62 -11.64
CA TYR A 50 1.20 -1.94 -11.90
C TYR A 50 -0.32 -1.90 -11.81
N ARG A 51 -0.97 -2.91 -12.39
CA ARG A 51 -2.43 -3.09 -12.42
C ARG A 51 -2.86 -4.55 -12.23
N THR A 52 -1.90 -5.45 -12.03
CA THR A 52 -2.08 -6.89 -11.87
C THR A 52 -1.12 -7.40 -10.80
N GLU A 53 -1.42 -8.58 -10.26
CA GLU A 53 -0.55 -9.28 -9.30
C GLU A 53 0.88 -9.47 -9.85
N THR A 54 0.99 -10.05 -11.05
CA THR A 54 2.29 -10.24 -11.71
C THR A 54 3.01 -8.92 -11.93
N GLY A 55 2.27 -7.84 -12.21
CA GLY A 55 2.84 -6.49 -12.30
C GLY A 55 3.41 -6.01 -10.98
N ALA A 56 2.73 -6.27 -9.86
CA ALA A 56 3.21 -5.93 -8.52
C ALA A 56 4.53 -6.65 -8.20
N PHE A 57 4.59 -7.97 -8.44
CA PHE A 57 5.82 -8.74 -8.25
C PHE A 57 6.96 -8.28 -9.16
N LYS A 58 6.69 -7.97 -10.43
CA LYS A 58 7.70 -7.38 -11.34
C LYS A 58 8.27 -6.07 -10.79
N GLN A 59 7.47 -5.27 -10.09
CA GLN A 59 7.95 -4.03 -9.46
C GLN A 59 8.87 -4.28 -8.26
N LEU A 60 8.71 -5.39 -7.54
CA LEU A 60 9.64 -5.83 -6.49
C LEU A 60 10.98 -6.27 -7.11
N PHE A 61 10.95 -7.16 -8.11
CA PHE A 61 12.17 -7.66 -8.75
C PHE A 61 13.01 -6.57 -9.41
N LYS A 62 12.37 -5.58 -10.05
CA LYS A 62 13.07 -4.40 -10.62
C LYS A 62 13.86 -3.59 -9.57
N ARG A 63 13.54 -3.76 -8.29
CA ARG A 63 14.19 -3.09 -7.15
C ARG A 63 15.15 -4.02 -6.42
N GLY A 64 15.48 -5.19 -6.98
CA GLY A 64 16.33 -6.18 -6.33
C GLY A 64 15.66 -6.94 -5.18
N LEU A 65 14.34 -6.84 -5.05
CA LEU A 65 13.57 -7.50 -3.99
C LEU A 65 12.94 -8.78 -4.52
N ASN A 66 13.06 -9.86 -3.75
CA ASN A 66 12.57 -11.19 -4.17
C ASN A 66 11.14 -11.49 -3.71
N ASP A 67 10.68 -10.82 -2.67
CA ASP A 67 9.37 -10.99 -2.07
C ASP A 67 8.95 -9.73 -1.31
N VAL A 68 7.71 -9.73 -0.79
CA VAL A 68 7.19 -8.61 0.00
C VAL A 68 7.95 -8.48 1.33
N GLN A 69 8.40 -9.58 1.92
CA GLN A 69 9.16 -9.56 3.19
C GLN A 69 10.48 -8.79 3.04
N SER A 70 11.11 -8.87 1.87
CA SER A 70 12.36 -8.21 1.55
C SER A 70 12.24 -6.68 1.54
N VAL A 71 11.02 -6.13 1.40
CA VAL A 71 10.76 -4.68 1.51
C VAL A 71 11.06 -4.17 2.93
N PHE A 72 10.95 -5.04 3.95
CA PHE A 72 11.03 -4.65 5.36
C PHE A 72 12.39 -4.97 6.02
N LYS A 73 13.30 -5.66 5.34
CA LYS A 73 14.56 -6.15 5.95
C LYS A 73 15.58 -5.05 6.28
N GLU A 74 15.43 -3.84 5.74
CA GLU A 74 16.41 -2.75 5.85
C GLU A 74 15.82 -1.45 6.43
N ARG A 75 14.67 -1.50 7.11
CA ARG A 75 14.01 -0.32 7.70
C ARG A 75 14.01 -0.35 9.23
#